data_AF-A0A6L3X648-F1
#
_entry.id   AF-A0A6L3X648-F1
#
_cell.length_a   1.000
_cell.length_b   1.000
_cell.length_c   1.000
_cell.angle_alpha   90.00
_cell.angle_beta   90.00
_cell.angle_gamma   90.00
#
_symmetry.space_group_name_H-M   'P 1'
#
loop_
_entity.id
_entity.type
_entity.pdbx_description
1 polymer ?
#
loop_
_entity_poly.entity_id
_entity_poly.type
_entity_poly.pdbx_seq_one_letter_code
_entity_poly.pdbx_strand_id
1 'polypeptide(L)'
;MKIFRGCVVAALMLAAANLHAACRWPAWETFKQDYMSESGRVIDPSDARKITTSEGQSYGLFFALAANDRKAFDLLLAWTRDNLAEGDLTQHLPAWLWGKKDDETWAVIDPNSASDADIWIAWSLLEAGRLWKNPDYTRTGKALLTRIASEEVVKVPGLGSMLLPGKVGFAEESVWRFNPSYLPPQLSSYFT
;
A
#
# COMPACT_ATOMS: atom_id res chain seq x y z
N MET A 1 49.10 -31.94 10.03
CA MET A 1 48.00 -32.38 9.15
C MET A 1 46.58 -32.20 9.73
N LYS A 2 46.33 -32.41 11.04
CA LYS A 2 44.99 -32.23 11.64
C LYS A 2 44.54 -30.76 11.76
N ILE A 3 45.47 -29.84 12.05
CA ILE A 3 45.19 -28.40 12.20
C ILE A 3 44.77 -27.76 10.86
N PHE A 4 45.41 -28.17 9.76
CA PHE A 4 45.11 -27.67 8.42
C PHE A 4 43.69 -28.07 7.94
N ARG A 5 43.21 -29.26 8.34
CA ARG A 5 41.83 -29.72 8.07
C ARG A 5 40.78 -28.94 8.87
N GLY A 6 41.08 -28.52 10.10
CA GLY A 6 40.17 -27.73 10.93
C GLY A 6 39.93 -26.32 10.37
N CYS A 7 40.99 -25.67 9.87
CA CYS A 7 40.87 -24.33 9.28
C CYS A 7 40.08 -24.33 7.96
N VAL A 8 40.20 -25.38 7.14
CA VAL A 8 39.46 -25.51 5.88
C VAL A 8 37.95 -25.71 6.11
N VAL A 9 37.57 -26.49 7.13
CA VAL A 9 36.15 -26.70 7.50
C VAL A 9 35.53 -25.43 8.08
N ALA A 10 36.26 -24.66 8.89
CA ALA A 10 35.78 -23.38 9.40
C ALA A 10 35.60 -22.34 8.28
N ALA A 11 36.52 -22.28 7.31
CA ALA A 11 36.41 -21.39 6.15
C ALA A 11 35.21 -21.75 5.23
N LEU A 12 34.92 -23.04 5.07
CA LEU A 12 33.74 -23.51 4.32
C LEU A 12 32.41 -23.21 5.04
N MET A 13 32.37 -23.25 6.37
CA MET A 13 31.18 -22.85 7.14
C MET A 13 30.97 -21.33 7.15
N LEU A 14 32.04 -20.53 7.12
CA LEU A 14 31.97 -19.06 6.96
C LEU A 14 31.54 -18.65 5.55
N ALA A 15 31.83 -19.45 4.51
CA ALA A 15 31.34 -19.22 3.15
C ALA A 15 29.86 -19.60 2.95
N ALA A 16 29.28 -20.41 3.85
CA ALA A 16 27.86 -20.76 3.84
C ALA A 16 26.98 -19.74 4.59
N ALA A 17 27.59 -18.79 5.31
CA ALA A 17 26.87 -17.72 5.97
C ALA A 17 26.48 -16.64 4.94
N ASN A 18 25.20 -16.65 4.55
CA ASN A 18 24.49 -15.61 3.80
C ASN A 18 24.64 -15.57 2.27
N LEU A 19 24.65 -16.74 1.61
CA LEU A 19 24.10 -16.84 0.26
C LEU A 19 22.58 -17.12 0.32
N HIS A 20 21.85 -16.37 1.15
CA HIS A 20 20.49 -16.05 0.75
C HIS A 20 20.67 -15.04 -0.37
N ALA A 21 20.73 -15.52 -1.61
CA ALA A 21 20.38 -14.66 -2.73
C ALA A 21 18.99 -14.14 -2.38
N ALA A 22 18.91 -12.92 -1.82
CA ALA A 22 17.65 -12.21 -1.72
C ALA A 22 17.09 -12.30 -3.13
N CYS A 23 15.95 -12.98 -3.30
CA CYS A 23 15.27 -13.06 -4.58
C CYS A 23 14.96 -11.61 -4.97
N ARG A 24 15.88 -11.00 -5.74
CA ARG A 24 15.72 -9.64 -6.23
C ARG A 24 14.61 -9.72 -7.26
N TRP A 25 13.58 -8.92 -7.06
CA TRP A 25 12.54 -8.70 -8.06
C TRP A 25 12.99 -7.52 -8.94
N PRO A 26 13.55 -7.75 -10.14
CA PRO A 26 14.21 -6.67 -10.88
C PRO A 26 13.22 -5.60 -11.35
N ALA A 27 12.00 -6.00 -11.72
CA ALA A 27 10.97 -5.06 -12.12
C ALA A 27 10.52 -4.14 -10.97
N TRP A 28 10.53 -4.62 -9.71
CA TRP A 28 10.31 -3.75 -8.55
C TRP A 28 11.43 -2.73 -8.36
N GLU A 29 12.69 -3.14 -8.54
CA GLU A 29 13.82 -2.21 -8.47
C GLU A 29 13.74 -1.12 -9.56
N THR A 30 13.41 -1.49 -10.79
CA THR A 30 13.16 -0.53 -11.88
C THR A 30 11.96 0.37 -11.56
N PHE A 31 10.86 -0.20 -11.06
CA PHE A 31 9.69 0.59 -10.67
C PHE A 31 10.04 1.66 -9.62
N LYS A 32 10.80 1.30 -8.58
CA LYS A 32 11.27 2.27 -7.59
C LYS A 32 12.11 3.38 -8.23
N GLN A 33 13.04 3.01 -9.11
CA GLN A 33 13.93 3.97 -9.77
C GLN A 33 13.17 4.96 -10.65
N ASP A 34 12.18 4.47 -11.39
CA ASP A 34 11.49 5.27 -12.40
C ASP A 34 10.29 6.05 -11.84
N TYR A 35 9.63 5.51 -10.80
CA TYR A 35 8.33 6.02 -10.35
C TYR A 35 8.28 6.38 -8.86
N MET A 36 9.24 5.97 -8.02
CA MET A 36 9.19 6.30 -6.59
C MET A 36 10.18 7.41 -6.23
N SER A 37 9.70 8.47 -5.57
CA SER A 37 10.58 9.50 -5.02
C SER A 37 11.40 8.98 -3.84
N GLU A 38 12.49 9.68 -3.52
CA GLU A 38 13.27 9.41 -2.30
C GLU A 38 12.43 9.51 -1.02
N SER A 39 11.41 10.35 -1.03
CA SER A 39 10.46 10.54 0.08
C SER A 39 9.36 9.48 0.16
N GLY A 40 9.25 8.56 -0.81
CA GLY A 40 8.29 7.46 -0.78
C GLY A 40 6.96 7.71 -1.49
N ARG A 41 6.87 8.67 -2.42
CA ARG A 41 5.67 8.85 -3.25
C ARG A 41 5.84 8.19 -4.61
N VAL A 42 4.80 7.50 -5.07
CA VAL A 42 4.70 6.95 -6.41
C VAL A 42 4.18 8.04 -7.34
N ILE A 43 4.90 8.30 -8.42
CA ILE A 43 4.68 9.40 -9.35
C ILE A 43 4.18 8.83 -10.66
N ASP A 44 3.03 9.29 -11.13
CA ASP A 44 2.69 9.19 -12.54
C ASP A 44 3.30 10.40 -13.28
N PRO A 45 4.35 10.19 -14.10
CA PRO A 45 4.99 11.29 -14.81
C PRO A 45 4.21 11.72 -16.06
N SER A 46 3.19 10.96 -16.49
CA SER A 46 2.40 11.27 -17.68
C SER A 46 1.48 12.47 -17.47
N ASP A 47 0.98 12.66 -16.25
CA ASP A 47 0.24 13.86 -15.87
C ASP A 47 1.21 15.05 -15.66
N ALA A 48 0.88 16.21 -16.23
CA ALA A 48 1.67 17.43 -16.07
C ALA A 48 1.82 17.85 -14.60
N ARG A 49 0.85 17.51 -13.75
CA ARG A 49 0.84 17.76 -12.31
C ARG A 49 1.72 16.79 -11.52
N LYS A 50 2.30 15.77 -12.19
CA LYS A 50 3.16 14.73 -11.60
C LYS A 50 2.49 14.07 -10.40
N ILE A 51 1.28 13.59 -10.62
CA ILE A 51 0.37 13.16 -9.56
C ILE A 51 0.88 11.94 -8.80
N THR A 52 0.40 11.81 -7.58
CA THR A 52 0.39 10.57 -6.80
C THR A 52 -1.07 10.26 -6.49
N THR A 53 -1.47 9.00 -6.67
CA THR A 53 -2.78 8.52 -6.26
C THR A 53 -2.68 7.63 -5.04
N SER A 54 -3.75 7.52 -4.26
CA SER A 54 -3.83 6.48 -3.21
C SER A 54 -3.62 5.09 -3.81
N GLU A 55 -4.11 4.86 -5.04
CA GLU A 55 -3.90 3.62 -5.80
C GLU A 55 -2.42 3.33 -6.06
N GLY A 56 -1.66 4.32 -6.55
CA GLY A 56 -0.22 4.17 -6.77
C GLY A 56 0.52 3.82 -5.48
N GLN A 57 0.15 4.47 -4.37
CA GLN A 57 0.69 4.15 -3.05
C GLN A 57 0.31 2.75 -2.58
N SER A 58 -0.93 2.32 -2.78
CA SER A 58 -1.41 0.99 -2.36
C SER A 58 -0.66 -0.13 -3.09
N TYR A 59 -0.48 0.02 -4.41
CA TYR A 59 0.29 -0.93 -5.22
C TYR A 59 1.78 -0.91 -4.85
N GLY A 60 2.36 0.25 -4.59
CA GLY A 60 3.72 0.36 -4.05
C GLY A 60 3.88 -0.42 -2.73
N LEU A 61 2.94 -0.28 -1.79
CA LEU A 61 2.94 -1.02 -0.52
C LEU A 61 2.83 -2.53 -0.74
N PHE A 62 1.94 -2.96 -1.62
CA PHE A 62 1.80 -4.35 -2.01
C PHE A 62 3.11 -4.91 -2.61
N PHE A 63 3.72 -4.19 -3.56
CA PHE A 63 4.97 -4.61 -4.19
C PHE A 63 6.13 -4.67 -3.20
N ALA A 64 6.26 -3.67 -2.32
CA ALA A 64 7.28 -3.65 -1.28
C ALA A 64 7.11 -4.83 -0.31
N LEU A 65 5.88 -5.17 0.07
CA LEU A 65 5.61 -6.38 0.87
C LEU A 65 5.99 -7.66 0.12
N ALA A 66 5.58 -7.81 -1.13
CA ALA A 66 5.87 -8.98 -1.95
C ALA A 66 7.38 -9.16 -2.20
N ALA A 67 8.12 -8.05 -2.35
CA ALA A 67 9.58 -8.03 -2.48
C ALA A 67 10.33 -8.25 -1.15
N ASN A 68 9.62 -8.32 -0.02
CA ASN A 68 10.19 -8.28 1.32
C ASN A 68 11.08 -7.02 1.54
N ASP A 69 10.73 -5.91 0.91
CA ASP A 69 11.42 -4.61 0.98
C ASP A 69 10.77 -3.72 2.03
N ARG A 70 11.07 -4.01 3.29
CA ARG A 70 10.49 -3.28 4.42
C ARG A 70 10.87 -1.80 4.43
N LYS A 71 12.06 -1.43 3.92
CA LYS A 71 12.50 -0.04 3.88
C LYS A 71 11.63 0.78 2.93
N ALA A 72 11.37 0.26 1.73
CA ALA A 72 10.48 0.94 0.81
C ALA A 72 9.03 0.98 1.33
N PHE A 73 8.56 -0.11 1.95
CA PHE A 73 7.23 -0.15 2.59
C PHE A 73 7.07 0.98 3.62
N ASP A 74 8.06 1.19 4.49
CA ASP A 74 8.02 2.25 5.50
C ASP A 74 8.01 3.66 4.90
N LEU A 75 8.77 3.88 3.82
CA LEU A 75 8.76 5.17 3.09
C LEU A 75 7.41 5.44 2.44
N LEU A 76 6.87 4.46 1.73
CA LEU A 76 5.55 4.53 1.10
C LEU A 76 4.46 4.82 2.14
N LEU A 77 4.47 4.07 3.25
CA LEU A 77 3.48 4.21 4.31
C LEU A 77 3.55 5.58 4.98
N ALA A 78 4.76 6.05 5.31
CA ALA A 78 4.96 7.36 5.92
C ALA A 78 4.48 8.47 4.99
N TRP A 79 4.83 8.42 3.70
CA TRP A 79 4.39 9.42 2.73
C TRP A 79 2.88 9.43 2.58
N THR A 80 2.25 8.25 2.44
CA THR A 80 0.78 8.10 2.35
C THR A 80 0.10 8.69 3.58
N ARG A 81 0.57 8.34 4.78
CA ARG A 81 0.03 8.86 6.03
C ARG A 81 0.10 10.38 6.08
N ASP A 82 1.27 10.94 5.82
CA ASP A 82 1.52 12.36 6.04
C ASP A 82 0.88 13.26 4.97
N ASN A 83 0.76 12.78 3.72
CA ASN A 83 0.32 13.60 2.59
C ASN A 83 -1.10 13.31 2.12
N LEU A 84 -1.60 12.09 2.32
CA LEU A 84 -2.94 11.70 1.88
C LEU A 84 -3.93 11.54 3.04
N ALA A 85 -3.46 11.32 4.28
CA ALA A 85 -4.32 11.01 5.43
C ALA A 85 -4.10 11.95 6.63
N GLU A 86 -3.63 13.18 6.36
CA GLU A 86 -3.48 14.24 7.38
C GLU A 86 -2.63 13.80 8.59
N GLY A 87 -1.65 12.93 8.37
CA GLY A 87 -0.77 12.40 9.41
C GLY A 87 -1.31 11.20 10.19
N ASP A 88 -2.54 10.74 9.93
CA ASP A 88 -3.14 9.62 10.64
C ASP A 88 -4.13 8.77 9.81
N LEU A 89 -3.62 7.65 9.26
CA LEU A 89 -4.43 6.64 8.55
C LEU A 89 -5.43 5.89 9.44
N THR A 90 -5.34 6.01 10.77
CA THR A 90 -6.38 5.48 11.67
C THR A 90 -7.58 6.42 11.74
N GLN A 91 -7.39 7.70 11.40
CA GLN A 91 -8.41 8.75 11.48
C GLN A 91 -8.99 9.18 10.12
N HIS A 92 -8.28 8.93 9.01
CA HIS A 92 -8.72 9.39 7.69
C HIS A 92 -8.52 8.31 6.62
N LEU A 93 -9.52 8.16 5.72
CA LEU A 93 -9.28 7.52 4.43
C LEU A 93 -8.34 8.41 3.60
N PRO A 94 -7.33 7.84 2.92
CA PRO A 94 -6.39 8.64 2.16
C PRO A 94 -7.08 9.33 0.97
N ALA A 95 -6.76 10.60 0.77
CA ALA A 95 -7.12 11.35 -0.43
C ALA A 95 -6.64 10.63 -1.69
N TRP A 96 -7.51 10.51 -2.69
CA TRP A 96 -7.20 9.72 -3.87
C TRP A 96 -6.23 10.41 -4.83
N LEU A 97 -6.11 11.74 -4.78
CA LEU A 97 -5.30 12.50 -5.73
C LEU A 97 -4.49 13.63 -5.07
N TRP A 98 -3.18 13.58 -5.25
CA TRP A 98 -2.21 14.58 -4.81
C TRP A 98 -1.29 14.96 -5.96
N GLY A 99 -0.80 16.19 -6.01
CA GLY A 99 0.15 16.61 -7.03
C GLY A 99 0.43 18.11 -6.99
N LYS A 100 1.01 18.61 -8.08
CA LYS A 100 1.17 20.05 -8.30
C LYS A 100 -0.22 20.67 -8.51
N LYS A 101 -0.75 21.33 -7.48
CA LYS A 101 -2.11 21.89 -7.45
C LYS A 101 -2.20 23.22 -8.22
N ASP A 102 -1.14 24.00 -8.14
CA ASP A 102 -0.89 25.21 -8.91
C ASP A 102 0.62 25.40 -9.10
N ASP A 103 1.06 26.54 -9.63
CA ASP A 103 2.48 26.75 -9.97
C ASP A 103 3.43 26.72 -8.78
N GLU A 104 2.93 26.97 -7.57
CA GLU A 104 3.74 27.14 -6.37
C GLU A 104 3.48 26.05 -5.30
N THR A 105 2.38 25.32 -5.39
CA THR A 105 1.94 24.40 -4.32
C THR A 105 1.80 22.95 -4.76
N TRP A 106 2.32 22.06 -3.90
CA TRP A 106 2.11 20.62 -3.96
C TRP A 106 1.21 20.20 -2.81
N ALA A 107 0.04 19.67 -3.12
CA ALA A 107 -0.98 19.38 -2.12
C ALA A 107 -1.98 18.34 -2.63
N VAL A 108 -2.89 17.94 -1.75
CA VAL A 108 -4.10 17.20 -2.14
C VAL A 108 -4.88 18.03 -3.16
N ILE A 109 -5.17 17.41 -4.31
CA ILE A 109 -5.98 17.97 -5.39
C ILE A 109 -7.44 17.61 -5.17
N ASP A 110 -7.71 16.36 -4.78
CA ASP A 110 -9.05 15.88 -4.45
C ASP A 110 -9.03 15.03 -3.15
N PRO A 111 -9.75 15.46 -2.10
CA PRO A 111 -9.77 14.79 -0.80
C PRO A 111 -10.76 13.60 -0.70
N ASN A 112 -11.46 13.24 -1.78
CA ASN A 112 -12.29 12.03 -1.79
C ASN A 112 -11.41 10.77 -1.66
N SER A 113 -11.99 9.65 -1.22
CA SER A 113 -11.30 8.36 -1.22
C SER A 113 -11.46 7.63 -2.56
N ALA A 114 -10.61 6.63 -2.78
CA ALA A 114 -10.79 5.62 -3.83
C ALA A 114 -10.68 4.24 -3.17
N SER A 115 -11.80 3.53 -3.11
CA SER A 115 -11.95 2.39 -2.21
C SER A 115 -11.06 1.20 -2.57
N ASP A 116 -10.70 1.06 -3.85
CA ASP A 116 -9.74 0.06 -4.31
C ASP A 116 -8.38 0.25 -3.65
N ALA A 117 -7.89 1.49 -3.64
CA ALA A 117 -6.66 1.83 -2.96
C ALA A 117 -6.76 1.56 -1.46
N ASP A 118 -7.87 1.95 -0.85
CA ASP A 118 -8.08 1.85 0.59
C ASP A 118 -8.03 0.38 1.05
N ILE A 119 -8.71 -0.52 0.34
CA ILE A 119 -8.67 -1.95 0.68
C ILE A 119 -7.30 -2.58 0.43
N TRP A 120 -6.56 -2.14 -0.61
CA TRP A 120 -5.20 -2.62 -0.86
C TRP A 120 -4.24 -2.15 0.23
N ILE A 121 -4.34 -0.89 0.70
CA ILE A 121 -3.54 -0.38 1.82
C ILE A 121 -3.86 -1.18 3.09
N ALA A 122 -5.15 -1.37 3.40
CA ALA A 122 -5.58 -2.13 4.57
C ALA A 122 -5.05 -3.57 4.53
N TRP A 123 -5.20 -4.25 3.39
CA TRP A 123 -4.68 -5.61 3.19
C TRP A 123 -3.15 -5.67 3.35
N SER A 124 -2.42 -4.78 2.69
CA SER A 124 -0.95 -4.75 2.76
C SER A 124 -0.46 -4.48 4.18
N LEU A 125 -1.11 -3.62 4.94
CA LEU A 125 -0.78 -3.37 6.35
C LEU A 125 -1.05 -4.60 7.24
N LEU A 126 -2.18 -5.28 7.05
CA LEU A 126 -2.53 -6.46 7.83
C LEU A 126 -1.56 -7.60 7.55
N GLU A 127 -1.26 -7.86 6.28
CA GLU A 127 -0.31 -8.90 5.87
C GLU A 127 1.12 -8.56 6.25
N ALA A 128 1.56 -7.31 6.09
CA ALA A 128 2.85 -6.85 6.59
C ALA A 128 2.96 -7.05 8.11
N GLY A 129 1.92 -6.70 8.86
CA GLY A 129 1.87 -6.90 10.30
C GLY A 129 1.98 -8.38 10.70
N ARG A 130 1.30 -9.27 9.96
CA ARG A 130 1.37 -10.72 10.15
C ARG A 130 2.75 -11.29 9.79
N LEU A 131 3.27 -10.98 8.61
CA LEU A 131 4.50 -11.55 8.05
C LEU A 131 5.75 -11.03 8.75
N TRP A 132 5.81 -9.72 9.02
CA TRP A 132 6.94 -9.08 9.69
C TRP A 132 6.77 -8.96 11.21
N LYS A 133 5.69 -9.51 11.77
CA LYS A 133 5.36 -9.47 13.21
C LYS A 133 5.38 -8.05 13.77
N ASN A 134 4.84 -7.10 13.01
CA ASN A 134 4.77 -5.70 13.41
C ASN A 134 3.33 -5.36 13.86
N PRO A 135 3.07 -5.24 15.16
CA PRO A 135 1.72 -4.97 15.68
C PRO A 135 1.19 -3.58 15.27
N ASP A 136 2.06 -2.63 14.96
CA ASP A 136 1.64 -1.29 14.54
C ASP A 136 0.99 -1.32 13.16
N TYR A 137 1.57 -2.06 12.20
CA TYR A 137 0.92 -2.23 10.89
C TYR A 137 -0.43 -2.93 11.03
N THR A 138 -0.53 -3.97 11.85
CA THR A 138 -1.81 -4.65 12.10
C THR A 138 -2.85 -3.70 12.72
N ARG A 139 -2.45 -2.89 13.72
CA ARG A 139 -3.35 -1.91 14.34
C ARG A 139 -3.86 -0.90 13.31
N THR A 140 -2.96 -0.31 12.53
CA THR A 140 -3.33 0.68 11.51
C THR A 140 -4.20 0.06 10.42
N GLY A 141 -3.86 -1.13 9.92
CA GLY A 141 -4.66 -1.84 8.91
C GLY A 141 -6.07 -2.18 9.39
N LYS A 142 -6.23 -2.60 10.66
CA LYS A 142 -7.56 -2.82 11.26
C LYS A 142 -8.37 -1.54 11.40
N ALA A 143 -7.73 -0.44 11.83
CA ALA A 143 -8.39 0.85 11.96
C ALA A 143 -8.86 1.36 10.60
N LEU A 144 -8.01 1.27 9.57
CA LEU A 144 -8.36 1.64 8.21
C LEU A 144 -9.50 0.78 7.65
N LEU A 145 -9.44 -0.55 7.81
CA LEU A 145 -10.51 -1.46 7.37
C LEU A 145 -11.86 -1.16 8.07
N THR A 146 -11.81 -0.82 9.36
CA THR A 146 -13.01 -0.41 10.10
C THR A 146 -13.61 0.87 9.49
N ARG A 147 -12.75 1.82 9.10
CA ARG A 147 -13.17 3.08 8.48
C ARG A 147 -13.79 2.85 7.10
N ILE A 148 -13.16 2.04 6.25
CA ILE A 148 -13.69 1.62 4.95
C ILE A 148 -15.12 1.08 5.11
N ALA A 149 -15.31 0.14 6.04
CA ALA A 149 -16.62 -0.44 6.32
C ALA A 149 -17.66 0.57 6.81
N SER A 150 -17.24 1.65 7.48
CA SER A 150 -18.14 2.68 8.01
C SER A 150 -18.41 3.84 7.04
N GLU A 151 -17.48 4.17 6.15
CA GLU A 151 -17.52 5.39 5.33
C GLU A 151 -17.80 5.14 3.85
N GLU A 152 -17.50 3.95 3.33
CA GLU A 152 -17.66 3.65 1.90
C GLU A 152 -18.26 2.26 1.62
N VAL A 153 -18.85 1.61 2.63
CA VAL A 153 -19.71 0.43 2.44
C VAL A 153 -21.15 0.79 2.79
N VAL A 154 -22.08 0.49 1.89
CA VAL A 154 -23.51 0.78 2.06
C VAL A 154 -24.36 -0.46 1.88
N LYS A 155 -25.56 -0.46 2.47
CA LYS A 155 -26.57 -1.51 2.23
C LYS A 155 -27.44 -1.12 1.05
N VAL A 156 -27.38 -1.92 0.00
CA VAL A 156 -28.13 -1.72 -1.25
C VAL A 156 -29.30 -2.70 -1.30
N PRO A 157 -30.56 -2.24 -1.51
CA PRO A 157 -31.71 -3.12 -1.63
C PRO A 157 -31.50 -4.19 -2.71
N GLY A 158 -31.69 -5.46 -2.35
CA GLY A 158 -31.53 -6.60 -3.26
C GLY A 158 -30.09 -7.12 -3.44
N LEU A 159 -29.06 -6.40 -2.99
CA LEU A 159 -27.65 -6.83 -3.08
C LEU A 159 -26.99 -7.05 -1.71
N GLY A 160 -27.41 -6.31 -0.68
CA GLY A 160 -26.78 -6.36 0.65
C GLY A 160 -25.67 -5.31 0.79
N SER A 161 -24.64 -5.61 1.59
CA SER A 161 -23.52 -4.70 1.79
C SER A 161 -22.63 -4.65 0.55
N MET A 162 -22.41 -3.45 0.02
CA MET A 162 -21.63 -3.20 -1.19
C MET A 162 -20.58 -2.13 -0.94
N LEU A 163 -19.36 -2.35 -1.43
CA LEU A 163 -18.28 -1.35 -1.43
C LEU A 163 -18.52 -0.33 -2.54
N LEU A 164 -18.60 0.95 -2.18
CA LEU A 164 -18.67 2.07 -3.11
C LEU A 164 -17.27 2.42 -3.62
N PRO A 165 -17.12 2.93 -4.86
CA PRO A 165 -15.82 3.35 -5.38
C PRO A 165 -15.09 4.46 -4.61
N GLY A 166 -15.77 5.15 -3.71
CA GLY A 166 -15.21 6.14 -2.80
C GLY A 166 -16.30 6.65 -1.85
N LYS A 167 -15.90 7.33 -0.78
CA LYS A 167 -16.80 7.78 0.29
C LYS A 167 -17.89 8.76 -0.17
N VAL A 168 -17.65 9.55 -1.22
CA VAL A 168 -18.60 10.54 -1.75
C VAL A 168 -18.79 10.37 -3.26
N GLY A 169 -20.04 10.55 -3.73
CA GLY A 169 -20.36 10.70 -5.17
C GLY A 169 -20.82 9.44 -5.91
N PHE A 170 -20.95 8.30 -5.23
CA PHE A 170 -21.31 7.02 -5.85
C PHE A 170 -22.62 6.40 -5.36
N ALA A 171 -23.30 7.06 -4.43
CA ALA A 171 -24.62 6.69 -3.93
C ALA A 171 -25.56 7.89 -3.98
N GLU A 172 -26.67 7.74 -4.69
CA GLU A 172 -27.82 8.65 -4.70
C GLU A 172 -29.01 7.96 -4.01
N GLU A 173 -30.21 8.57 -4.02
CA GLU A 173 -31.38 8.04 -3.30
C GLU A 173 -31.76 6.61 -3.73
N SER A 174 -31.68 6.30 -5.02
CA SER A 174 -32.07 5.00 -5.57
C SER A 174 -31.12 4.46 -6.64
N VAL A 175 -29.95 5.08 -6.79
CA VAL A 175 -28.97 4.74 -7.82
C VAL A 175 -27.59 4.65 -7.17
N TRP A 176 -26.87 3.58 -7.49
CA TRP A 176 -25.51 3.35 -7.02
C TRP A 176 -24.61 3.04 -8.21
N ARG A 177 -23.38 3.56 -8.18
CA ARG A 177 -22.35 3.26 -9.16
C ARG A 177 -21.28 2.41 -8.51
N PHE A 178 -20.98 1.27 -9.13
CA PHE A 178 -19.93 0.36 -8.68
C PHE A 178 -18.83 0.23 -9.73
N ASN A 179 -17.64 -0.16 -9.27
CA ASN A 179 -16.57 -0.58 -10.15
C ASN A 179 -16.19 -2.04 -9.85
N PRO A 180 -16.44 -2.99 -10.78
CA PRO A 180 -16.14 -4.40 -10.55
C PRO A 180 -14.66 -4.70 -10.28
N SER A 181 -13.72 -3.85 -10.70
CA SER A 181 -12.30 -4.06 -10.45
C SER A 181 -11.87 -3.73 -9.01
N TYR A 182 -12.70 -3.03 -8.25
CA TYR A 182 -12.31 -2.43 -6.97
C TYR A 182 -12.31 -3.41 -5.79
N LEU A 183 -12.87 -4.60 -5.96
CA LEU A 183 -12.87 -5.62 -4.90
C LEU A 183 -12.34 -6.95 -5.45
N PRO A 184 -11.00 -7.14 -5.46
CA PRO A 184 -10.41 -8.42 -5.83
C PRO A 184 -10.96 -9.55 -4.94
N PRO A 185 -11.41 -10.67 -5.50
CA PRO A 185 -12.02 -11.76 -4.71
C PRO A 185 -11.12 -12.29 -3.59
N GLN A 186 -9.80 -12.25 -3.75
CA GLN A 186 -8.82 -12.66 -2.76
C GLN A 186 -8.80 -11.74 -1.54
N LEU A 187 -8.91 -10.42 -1.75
CA LEU A 187 -9.00 -9.44 -0.67
C LEU A 187 -10.35 -9.55 0.04
N SER A 188 -11.43 -9.72 -0.73
CA SER A 188 -12.77 -9.96 -0.17
C SER A 188 -12.78 -11.17 0.78
N SER A 189 -12.21 -12.30 0.34
CA SER A 189 -12.06 -13.52 1.16
C SER A 189 -11.15 -13.32 2.38
N TYR A 190 -10.15 -12.45 2.30
CA TYR A 190 -9.27 -12.16 3.42
C TYR A 190 -9.97 -11.40 4.56
N PHE A 191 -10.98 -10.57 4.24
CA PHE A 191 -11.67 -9.73 5.23
C PHE A 191 -12.86 -10.41 5.92
N THR A 192 -13.15 -11.67 5.60
CA THR A 192 -14.20 -12.48 6.25
C THR A 192 -13.64 -13.30 7.41
#